data_AF-A0A1V5JPN8-F1
#
_entry.id   AF-A0A1V5JPN8-F1
#
_cell.length_a   1.000
_cell.length_b   1.000
_cell.length_c   1.000
_cell.angle_alpha   90.00
_cell.angle_beta   90.00
_cell.angle_gamma   90.00
#
_symmetry.space_group_name_H-M   'P 1'
#
loop_
_entity.id
_entity.type
_entity.pdbx_description
1 polymer ?
#
loop_
_entity_poly.entity_id
_entity_poly.type
_entity_poly.pdbx_seq_one_letter_code
_entity_poly.pdbx_strand_id
1 'polypeptide(L)'
;MLAIKVQQQRSEACAMVFDEIDAGISGQTAFLVAERLRTLASGSQAIVVTHLHQVAASASAHFNILKVHGSSATTSAVTKLSNDERVAELARMMGGASPSATVLDHARELLARG
;
A
#
# COMPACT_ATOMS: atom_id res chain seq x y z
N MET A 1 -17.28 -4.67 -3.17
CA MET A 1 -18.20 -4.16 -2.12
C MET A 1 -17.48 -3.02 -1.43
N LEU A 2 -18.00 -1.79 -1.43
CA LEU A 2 -17.37 -0.67 -0.72
C LEU A 2 -18.29 -0.19 0.40
N ALA A 3 -17.86 -0.32 1.65
CA ALA A 3 -18.53 0.26 2.81
C ALA A 3 -17.65 1.40 3.35
N ILE A 4 -17.95 2.64 2.97
CA ILE A 4 -17.32 3.81 3.58
C ILE A 4 -17.99 4.04 4.92
N LYS A 5 -17.32 3.64 6.01
CA LYS A 5 -17.73 3.98 7.38
C LYS A 5 -17.18 5.35 7.73
N VAL A 6 -18.00 6.39 7.62
CA VAL A 6 -17.66 7.74 8.12
C VAL A 6 -17.76 7.71 9.65
N GLN A 7 -16.62 7.66 10.33
CA GLN A 7 -16.60 7.80 11.79
C GLN A 7 -16.46 9.28 12.15
N GLN A 8 -17.42 9.81 12.92
CA GLN A 8 -17.27 11.10 13.57
C GLN A 8 -16.34 10.96 14.78
N GLN A 9 -15.42 11.91 14.93
CA GLN A 9 -14.50 11.99 16.05
C GLN A 9 -15.23 11.93 17.40
N ARG A 10 -15.05 10.82 18.12
CA ARG A 10 -14.91 10.83 19.58
C ARG A 10 -14.50 9.46 20.11
N SER A 11 -13.34 9.44 20.77
CA SER A 11 -12.89 8.44 21.75
C SER A 11 -12.48 7.06 21.20
N GLU A 12 -11.21 6.73 21.47
CA GLU A 12 -10.48 5.46 21.22
C GLU A 12 -9.86 5.29 19.82
N ALA A 13 -8.56 4.98 19.81
CA ALA A 13 -7.78 4.72 18.61
C ALA A 13 -8.38 3.51 17.88
N CYS A 14 -9.16 3.79 16.83
CA CYS A 14 -9.83 2.79 16.02
C CYS A 14 -8.89 2.36 14.87
N ALA A 15 -8.85 1.05 14.58
CA ALA A 15 -8.23 0.52 13.38
C ALA A 15 -9.29 0.39 12.28
N MET A 16 -8.97 0.88 11.08
CA MET A 16 -9.81 0.82 9.88
C MET A 16 -9.11 -0.06 8.86
N VAL A 17 -9.86 -0.97 8.23
CA VAL A 17 -9.36 -1.83 7.16
C VAL A 17 -10.06 -1.44 5.86
N PHE A 18 -9.26 -1.17 4.84
CA PHE A 18 -9.71 -0.85 3.49
C PHE A 18 -9.20 -1.95 2.55
N ASP A 19 -10.12 -2.55 1.81
CA ASP A 19 -9.83 -3.50 0.75
C ASP A 19 -10.36 -2.92 -0.55
N GLU A 20 -9.60 -3.07 -1.64
CA GLU A 20 -9.93 -2.56 -2.98
C GLU A 20 -10.27 -1.05 -3.04
N ILE A 21 -9.67 -0.21 -2.19
CA ILE A 21 -9.85 1.25 -2.29
C ILE A 21 -9.34 1.82 -3.63
N ASP A 22 -8.54 1.03 -4.33
CA ASP A 22 -7.98 1.33 -5.64
C ASP A 22 -8.83 0.89 -6.84
N ALA A 23 -10.03 0.34 -6.62
CA ALA A 23 -10.91 -0.06 -7.70
C ALA A 23 -11.33 1.12 -8.59
N GLY A 24 -10.93 1.08 -9.87
CA GLY A 24 -11.33 2.09 -10.86
C GLY A 24 -10.62 3.44 -10.73
N ILE A 25 -9.57 3.56 -9.91
CA ILE A 25 -8.76 4.77 -9.79
C ILE A 25 -7.34 4.54 -10.33
N SER A 26 -6.73 5.60 -10.87
CA SER A 26 -5.35 5.58 -11.36
C SER A 26 -4.76 7.00 -11.41
N GLY A 27 -3.47 7.10 -11.70
CA GLY A 27 -2.80 8.38 -11.92
C GLY A 27 -2.94 9.34 -10.75
N GLN A 28 -3.29 10.60 -11.03
CA GLN A 28 -3.42 11.66 -10.02
C GLN A 28 -4.49 11.35 -8.96
N THR A 29 -5.58 10.67 -9.35
CA THR A 29 -6.64 10.30 -8.40
C THR A 29 -6.12 9.36 -7.32
N ALA A 30 -5.25 8.40 -7.68
CA ALA A 30 -4.65 7.49 -6.71
C ALA A 30 -3.78 8.22 -5.68
N PHE A 31 -3.05 9.26 -6.09
CA PHE A 31 -2.29 10.11 -5.17
C PHE A 31 -3.19 10.86 -4.20
N LEU A 32 -4.30 11.44 -4.68
CA LEU A 32 -5.25 12.13 -3.81
C LEU A 32 -5.88 11.18 -2.79
N VAL A 33 -6.21 9.94 -3.19
CA VAL A 33 -6.69 8.92 -2.25
C VAL A 33 -5.64 8.59 -1.20
N ALA A 34 -4.38 8.41 -1.62
CA ALA A 34 -3.27 8.12 -0.71
C ALA A 34 -3.06 9.25 0.33
N GLU A 35 -3.15 10.51 -0.09
CA GLU A 35 -3.06 11.68 0.79
C GLU A 35 -4.20 11.71 1.82
N ARG A 36 -5.43 11.37 1.40
CA ARG A 36 -6.58 11.27 2.30
C ARG A 36 -6.43 10.15 3.31
N LEU A 37 -5.95 8.98 2.88
CA LEU A 37 -5.64 7.86 3.77
C LEU A 37 -4.59 8.24 4.81
N ARG A 38 -3.53 8.94 4.40
CA ARG A 38 -2.49 9.42 5.32
C ARG A 38 -3.04 10.43 6.32
N THR A 39 -3.91 11.33 5.88
CA THR A 39 -4.59 12.29 6.77
C THR A 39 -5.47 11.58 7.80
N LEU A 40 -6.26 10.60 7.37
CA LEU A 40 -7.08 9.78 8.27
C LEU A 40 -6.22 9.00 9.28
N ALA A 41 -5.10 8.45 8.81
CA ALA A 41 -4.15 7.70 9.63
C ALA A 41 -3.38 8.57 10.65
N SER A 42 -3.49 9.90 10.60
CA SER A 42 -2.89 10.78 11.62
C SER A 42 -3.58 10.66 12.99
N GLY A 43 -4.86 10.27 13.03
CA GLY A 43 -5.65 10.10 14.25
C GLY A 43 -6.16 8.68 14.49
N SER A 44 -5.78 7.72 13.65
CA SER A 44 -6.29 6.33 13.66
C SER A 44 -5.31 5.39 12.94
N GLN A 45 -5.49 4.08 13.02
CA GLN A 45 -4.69 3.14 12.22
C GLN A 45 -5.45 2.75 10.95
N ALA A 46 -4.87 3.01 9.77
CA ALA A 46 -5.43 2.53 8.50
C ALA A 46 -4.60 1.37 7.96
N ILE A 47 -5.24 0.22 7.72
CA ILE A 47 -4.68 -0.93 7.04
C ILE A 47 -5.31 -0.98 5.65
N VAL A 48 -4.49 -0.95 4.60
CA VAL A 48 -4.96 -0.87 3.22
C VAL A 48 -4.37 -2.02 2.43
N VAL A 49 -5.22 -2.80 1.78
CA VAL A 49 -4.83 -3.78 0.76
C VAL A 49 -4.96 -3.11 -0.60
N THR A 50 -3.86 -3.04 -1.36
CA THR A 50 -3.80 -2.31 -2.63
C THR A 50 -2.79 -2.92 -3.58
N HIS A 51 -3.06 -2.80 -4.88
CA HIS A 51 -2.13 -3.11 -5.96
C HIS A 51 -1.52 -1.84 -6.60
N LEU A 52 -1.92 -0.64 -6.15
CA LEU A 52 -1.40 0.63 -6.67
C LEU A 52 -0.15 1.06 -5.91
N HIS A 53 0.94 1.20 -6.66
CA HIS A 53 2.21 1.68 -6.14
C HIS A 53 2.11 3.10 -5.55
N GLN A 54 1.22 3.95 -6.06
CA GLN A 54 0.99 5.30 -5.52
C GLN A 54 0.49 5.24 -4.07
N VAL A 55 -0.44 4.34 -3.77
CA VAL A 55 -1.02 4.19 -2.42
C VAL A 55 -0.02 3.52 -1.49
N ALA A 56 0.67 2.47 -1.95
CA ALA A 56 1.67 1.76 -1.17
C ALA A 56 2.88 2.65 -0.79
N ALA A 57 3.26 3.59 -1.66
CA ALA A 57 4.37 4.51 -1.40
C ALA A 57 4.08 5.47 -0.24
N SER A 58 2.84 5.95 -0.11
CA SER A 58 2.45 6.90 0.96
C SER A 58 2.27 6.27 2.34
N ALA A 59 2.34 4.94 2.45
CA ALA A 59 2.17 4.23 3.71
C ALA A 59 3.39 4.40 4.65
N SER A 60 3.13 4.54 5.95
CA SER A 60 4.20 4.58 6.97
C SER A 60 4.91 3.24 7.16
N ALA A 61 4.23 2.14 6.82
CA ALA A 61 4.79 0.80 6.78
C ALA A 61 4.20 0.04 5.59
N HIS A 62 5.05 -0.72 4.91
CA HIS A 62 4.65 -1.51 3.75
C HIS A 62 4.95 -2.98 4.04
N PHE A 63 3.96 -3.84 3.81
CA PHE A 63 4.07 -5.28 3.98
C PHE A 63 3.80 -5.97 2.65
N ASN A 64 4.62 -6.97 2.34
CA ASN A 64 4.37 -7.87 1.22
C ASN A 64 3.70 -9.15 1.72
N ILE A 65 2.75 -9.65 0.95
CA ILE A 65 2.03 -10.91 1.20
C ILE A 65 2.37 -11.88 0.08
N LEU A 66 3.05 -12.97 0.42
CA LEU A 66 3.47 -13.99 -0.53
C LEU A 66 2.82 -15.33 -0.20
N LYS A 67 2.44 -16.08 -1.24
CA LYS A 67 2.04 -17.48 -1.09
C LYS A 67 3.26 -18.36 -0.98
N VAL A 68 3.32 -19.15 0.07
CA VAL A 68 4.35 -20.16 0.32
C VAL A 68 3.74 -21.53 0.11
N HIS A 69 4.24 -22.24 -0.90
CA HIS A 69 3.80 -23.61 -1.20
C HIS A 69 4.60 -24.59 -0.33
N GLY A 70 3.94 -25.15 0.69
CA GLY A 70 4.46 -26.27 1.47
C GLY A 70 4.08 -27.62 0.86
N SER A 71 4.66 -28.69 1.37
CA SER A 71 4.40 -30.07 0.90
C SER A 71 2.95 -30.54 1.11
N SER A 72 2.23 -29.97 2.10
CA SER A 72 0.86 -30.37 2.44
C SER A 72 -0.19 -29.27 2.20
N ALA A 73 0.20 -27.99 2.20
CA ALA A 73 -0.71 -26.86 2.04
C ALA A 73 0.00 -25.60 1.53
N THR A 74 -0.76 -24.72 0.86
CA THR A 74 -0.31 -23.36 0.55
C THR A 74 -0.67 -22.44 1.71
N THR A 75 0.31 -21.70 2.23
CA THR A 75 0.13 -20.71 3.30
C THR A 75 0.48 -19.31 2.80
N SER A 76 0.04 -18.28 3.51
CA SER A 76 0.42 -16.89 3.21
C SER A 76 1.43 -16.40 4.25
N ALA A 77 2.55 -15.87 3.80
CA ALA A 77 3.54 -15.20 4.63
C ALA A 77 3.43 -13.69 4.45
N VAL A 78 3.46 -12.96 5.57
CA VAL A 78 3.43 -11.49 5.59
C VAL A 78 4.76 -10.99 6.10
N THR A 79 5.45 -10.15 5.33
CA THR A 79 6.77 -9.61 5.70
C THR A 79 6.76 -8.09 5.60
N LYS A 80 7.25 -7.42 6.65
CA LYS A 80 7.46 -5.97 6.62
C LYS A 80 8.69 -5.66 5.77
N LEU A 81 8.53 -4.72 4.84
CA LEU A 81 9.61 -4.31 3.95
C LEU A 81 10.46 -3.20 4.58
N SER A 82 11.78 -3.32 4.46
CA SER A 82 12.75 -2.23 4.62
C SER A 82 12.60 -1.19 3.50
N ASN A 83 13.24 -0.03 3.62
CA ASN A 83 13.15 1.00 2.58
C ASN A 83 13.67 0.52 1.21
N ASP A 84 14.75 -0.26 1.17
CA ASP A 84 15.29 -0.78 -0.10
C ASP A 84 14.34 -1.80 -0.71
N GLU A 85 13.75 -2.68 0.11
CA GLU A 85 12.74 -3.64 -0.34
C GLU A 85 11.45 -2.93 -0.78
N ARG A 86 11.09 -1.81 -0.15
CA ARG A 86 9.97 -0.96 -0.60
C ARG A 86 10.23 -0.39 -1.99
N VAL A 87 11.43 0.11 -2.26
CA VAL A 87 11.78 0.61 -3.60
C VAL A 87 11.66 -0.52 -4.62
N ALA A 88 12.20 -1.70 -4.32
CA ALA A 88 12.11 -2.86 -5.21
C ALA A 88 10.65 -3.28 -5.46
N GLU A 89 9.82 -3.30 -4.42
CA GLU A 89 8.41 -3.69 -4.54
C GLU A 89 7.59 -2.66 -5.32
N LEU A 90 7.77 -1.36 -5.05
CA LEU A 90 7.11 -0.29 -5.80
C LEU A 90 7.52 -0.33 -7.29
N ALA A 91 8.79 -0.59 -7.57
CA ALA A 91 9.27 -0.78 -8.93
C ALA A 91 8.64 -2.02 -9.58
N ARG A 92 8.48 -3.12 -8.84
CA ARG A 92 7.80 -4.33 -9.30
C ARG A 92 6.32 -4.09 -9.59
N MET A 93 5.64 -3.32 -8.75
CA MET A 93 4.24 -2.93 -8.94
C MET A 93 4.04 -2.06 -10.19
N MET A 94 5.03 -1.24 -10.56
CA MET A 94 5.01 -0.40 -11.77
C MET A 94 5.43 -1.15 -13.05
N GLY A 95 6.55 -1.86 -12.99
CA GLY A 95 7.25 -2.41 -14.17
C GLY A 95 7.21 -3.94 -14.28
N GLY A 96 6.50 -4.63 -13.38
CA GLY A 96 6.42 -6.08 -13.36
C GLY A 96 7.66 -6.76 -12.74
N ALA A 97 7.87 -8.04 -13.04
CA ALA A 97 8.86 -8.88 -12.35
C ALA A 97 10.33 -8.49 -12.58
N SER A 98 10.64 -7.67 -13.59
CA SER A 98 12.00 -7.25 -13.91
C SER A 98 12.03 -5.75 -14.24
N PRO A 99 11.89 -4.88 -13.23
CA PRO A 99 11.87 -3.44 -13.45
C PRO A 99 13.21 -2.94 -13.98
N SER A 100 13.17 -2.01 -14.93
CA SER A 100 14.37 -1.35 -15.44
C SER A 100 14.96 -0.39 -14.39
N ALA A 101 16.20 0.06 -14.61
CA ALA A 101 16.84 1.07 -13.76
C ALA A 101 15.98 2.35 -13.64
N THR A 102 15.37 2.80 -14.75
CA THR A 102 14.48 3.97 -14.77
C THR A 102 13.25 3.78 -13.89
N VAL A 103 12.69 2.56 -13.86
CA VAL A 103 11.54 2.25 -12.99
C VAL A 103 11.94 2.25 -11.52
N LEU A 104 13.15 1.76 -11.19
CA LEU A 104 13.70 1.84 -9.83
C LEU A 104 13.93 3.28 -9.38
N ASP A 105 14.46 4.14 -10.26
CA ASP A 105 14.66 5.56 -9.95
C ASP A 105 13.32 6.26 -9.70
N HIS A 106 12.31 5.98 -10.53
CA HIS A 106 10.97 6.48 -10.30
C HIS A 106 10.37 5.95 -8.98
N ALA A 107 10.63 4.71 -8.60
CA ALA A 107 10.18 4.15 -7.32
C ALA A 107 10.83 4.87 -6.12
N ARG A 108 12.11 5.23 -6.22
CA ARG A 108 12.81 6.02 -5.18
C ARG A 108 12.20 7.42 -5.05
N GLU A 109 11.95 8.08 -6.17
CA GLU A 109 11.31 9.40 -6.19
C GLU A 109 9.90 9.33 -5.58
N LEU A 110 9.13 8.31 -5.94
CA LEU A 110 7.80 8.07 -5.41
C LEU A 110 7.82 7.86 -3.89
N LEU A 111 8.75 7.04 -3.39
CA LEU A 111 8.91 6.77 -1.97
C LEU A 111 9.37 8.01 -1.18
N ALA A 112 10.21 8.87 -1.78
CA ALA A 112 10.67 10.10 -1.14
C ALA A 112 9.56 11.17 -1.05
N ARG A 113 8.57 11.14 -1.94
CA ARG A 113 7.40 12.03 -1.94
C ARG A 113 6.28 11.58 -1.00
N GLY A 114 6.21 10.28 -0.70
CA GLY A 114 5.13 9.63 0.04
C GLY A 114 5.22 9.74 1.55
#